data_AF-A0A5C6ANN1-F1
#
_entry.id   AF-A0A5C6ANN1-F1
#
_cell.length_a   1.000
_cell.length_b   1.000
_cell.length_c   1.000
_cell.angle_alpha   90.00
_cell.angle_beta   90.00
_cell.angle_gamma   90.00
#
_symmetry.space_group_name_H-M   'P 1'
#
loop_
_entity.id
_entity.type
_entity.pdbx_description
1 polymer ?
#
loop_
_entity_poly.entity_id
_entity_poly.type
_entity_poly.pdbx_seq_one_letter_code
_entity_poly.pdbx_strand_id
1 'polypeptide(L)'
;MVDPIKLKGLRQLTNAGLADCKRALDASGGDLFAAAVSMLTESDVQELKQSMMVRASAGQSIKDPVTDTERQLLEALEAHFIGQRTRPVNVGFLFETTSLFLSDSQFRVAIMDQPGNTLETVWNALAPSPSSHSLPNATTVETKKVLSTVITMPTSESEWESDYVVLMHPRRRLIFSSSARVIAIYKRTKRADRGIANVEEMTGAGENVRTLRHWVHEDVEFTPRCLGEIAFASQLREVT
;
A
#
# COMPACT_ATOMS: atom_id res chain seq x y z
N MET A 1 1.23 22.39 29.57
CA MET A 1 0.94 21.55 30.76
C MET A 1 0.01 20.46 30.29
N VAL A 2 0.41 19.19 30.40
CA VAL A 2 -0.39 18.05 29.91
C VAL A 2 -1.58 17.81 30.84
N ASP A 3 -2.76 17.64 30.26
CA ASP A 3 -3.98 17.26 30.98
C ASP A 3 -3.81 15.86 31.61
N PRO A 4 -3.91 15.73 32.96
CA PRO A 4 -3.78 14.46 33.65
C PRO A 4 -4.78 13.38 33.19
N ILE A 5 -5.98 13.79 32.76
CA ILE A 5 -7.02 12.87 32.27
C ILE A 5 -6.58 12.27 30.93
N LYS A 6 -6.12 13.11 30.00
CA LYS A 6 -5.59 12.66 28.71
C LYS A 6 -4.34 11.80 28.86
N LEU A 7 -3.45 12.17 29.79
CA LEU A 7 -2.24 11.39 30.09
C LEU A 7 -2.58 10.00 30.62
N LYS A 8 -3.57 9.89 31.51
CA LYS A 8 -4.06 8.60 32.01
C LYS A 8 -4.70 7.78 30.88
N GLY A 9 -5.57 8.40 30.07
CA GLY A 9 -6.23 7.75 28.93
C GLY A 9 -5.23 7.19 27.92
N LEU A 10 -4.23 8.00 27.52
CA LEU A 10 -3.19 7.56 26.58
C LEU A 10 -2.37 6.39 27.12
N ARG A 11 -2.04 6.41 28.42
CA ARG A 11 -1.31 5.32 29.08
C ARG A 11 -2.14 4.03 29.15
N GLN A 12 -3.44 4.14 29.43
CA GLN A 12 -4.33 2.97 29.44
C GLN A 12 -4.46 2.36 28.05
N LEU A 13 -4.52 3.20 27.01
CA LEU A 13 -4.63 2.76 25.62
C LEU A 13 -3.34 2.11 25.10
N THR A 14 -2.18 2.70 25.38
CA THR A 14 -0.89 2.29 24.79
C THR A 14 -0.09 1.32 25.66
N ASN A 15 -0.44 1.21 26.94
CA ASN A 15 0.36 0.55 27.98
C ASN A 15 1.83 1.06 28.08
N ALA A 16 2.11 2.23 27.52
CA ALA A 16 3.45 2.80 27.47
C ALA A 16 3.88 3.47 28.79
N GLY A 17 5.17 3.81 28.88
CA GLY A 17 5.73 4.53 30.03
C GLY A 17 5.11 5.93 30.18
N LEU A 18 4.95 6.40 31.42
CA LEU A 18 4.37 7.71 31.73
C LEU A 18 5.10 8.87 31.03
N ALA A 19 6.43 8.78 30.96
CA ALA A 19 7.26 9.77 30.29
C ALA A 19 7.05 9.78 28.77
N ASP A 20 6.82 8.62 28.16
CA ASP A 20 6.57 8.48 26.73
C ASP A 20 5.21 9.08 26.36
N CYS A 21 4.17 8.73 27.12
CA CYS A 21 2.84 9.32 26.96
C CYS A 21 2.86 10.84 27.14
N LYS A 22 3.63 11.35 28.10
CA LYS A 22 3.78 12.80 28.32
C LYS A 22 4.44 13.46 27.12
N ARG A 23 5.53 12.87 26.60
CA ARG A 23 6.23 13.39 25.41
C ARG A 23 5.33 13.42 24.18
N ALA A 24 4.57 12.35 23.94
CA ALA A 24 3.63 12.28 22.83
C ALA A 24 2.55 13.37 22.94
N LEU A 25 1.94 13.53 24.12
CA LEU A 25 0.94 14.59 24.34
C LEU A 25 1.51 15.99 24.22
N ASP A 26 2.71 16.25 24.72
CA ASP A 26 3.38 17.55 24.55
C ASP A 26 3.66 17.83 23.06
N ALA A 27 4.15 16.82 22.31
CA ALA A 27 4.41 16.94 20.87
C ALA A 27 3.14 17.15 20.02
N SER A 28 2.02 16.56 20.44
CA SER A 28 0.72 16.69 19.78
C SER A 28 -0.10 17.90 20.25
N GLY A 29 0.48 18.84 20.99
CA GLY A 29 -0.24 20.02 21.50
C GLY A 29 -1.38 19.69 22.47
N GLY A 30 -1.31 18.52 23.12
CA GLY A 30 -2.35 18.00 24.03
C GLY A 30 -3.51 17.29 23.34
N ASP A 31 -3.43 17.02 22.04
CA ASP A 31 -4.40 16.18 21.33
C ASP A 31 -4.17 14.69 21.64
N LEU A 32 -5.19 14.03 22.21
CA LEU A 32 -5.12 12.63 22.61
C LEU A 32 -5.08 11.68 21.40
N PHE A 33 -5.84 11.99 20.35
CA PHE A 33 -5.89 11.17 19.15
C PHE A 33 -4.56 11.24 18.41
N ALA A 34 -4.03 12.45 18.18
CA ALA A 34 -2.73 12.60 17.50
C ALA A 34 -1.58 11.99 18.33
N ALA A 35 -1.63 12.07 19.66
CA ALA A 35 -0.65 11.41 20.51
C ALA A 35 -0.76 9.88 20.42
N ALA A 36 -1.97 9.32 20.41
CA ALA A 36 -2.20 7.88 20.23
C ALA A 36 -1.73 7.38 18.87
N VAL A 37 -2.02 8.10 17.78
CA VAL A 37 -1.52 7.79 16.43
C VAL A 37 0.01 7.72 16.39
N SER A 38 0.70 8.60 17.13
CA SER A 38 2.17 8.60 17.16
C SER A 38 2.79 7.40 17.91
N MET A 39 1.99 6.67 18.69
CA MET A 39 2.45 5.62 19.60
C MET A 39 1.95 4.23 19.23
N LEU A 40 0.86 4.13 18.46
CA LEU A 40 0.21 2.87 18.11
C LEU A 40 0.46 2.51 16.65
N THR A 41 0.46 1.21 16.38
CA THR A 41 0.37 0.63 15.04
C THR A 41 -1.05 0.16 14.76
N GLU A 42 -1.35 -0.17 13.49
CA GLU A 42 -2.62 -0.79 13.14
C GLU A 42 -2.88 -2.08 13.92
N SER A 43 -1.86 -2.92 14.09
CA SER A 43 -1.98 -4.18 14.84
C SER A 43 -2.38 -3.92 16.29
N ASP A 44 -1.76 -2.91 16.93
CA ASP A 44 -2.09 -2.53 18.30
C ASP A 44 -3.56 -2.08 18.40
N VAL A 45 -4.05 -1.30 17.42
CA VAL A 45 -5.46 -0.86 17.40
C VAL A 45 -6.43 -2.03 17.21
N GLN A 46 -6.08 -3.04 16.42
CA GLN A 46 -6.90 -4.25 16.26
C GLN A 46 -6.94 -5.09 17.55
N GLU A 47 -5.80 -5.25 18.23
CA GLU A 47 -5.76 -5.92 19.54
C GLU A 47 -6.59 -5.18 20.60
N LEU A 48 -6.47 -3.84 20.64
CA LEU A 48 -7.26 -3.00 21.54
C LEU A 48 -8.75 -3.10 21.26
N LYS A 49 -9.15 -3.10 19.98
CA LYS A 49 -10.55 -3.27 19.58
C LYS A 49 -11.08 -4.64 19.99
N GLN A 50 -10.32 -5.70 19.80
CA GLN A 50 -10.72 -7.04 20.22
C GLN A 50 -10.88 -7.13 21.75
N SER A 51 -9.93 -6.56 22.50
CA SER A 51 -10.01 -6.44 23.95
C SER A 51 -11.25 -5.65 24.40
N MET A 52 -11.54 -4.53 23.73
CA MET A 52 -12.74 -3.73 23.97
C MET A 52 -14.03 -4.52 23.70
N MET A 53 -14.11 -5.28 22.61
CA MET A 53 -15.29 -6.11 22.29
C MET A 53 -15.53 -7.20 23.34
N VAL A 54 -14.47 -7.83 23.84
CA VAL A 54 -14.57 -8.80 24.94
C VAL A 54 -15.09 -8.12 26.20
N ARG A 55 -14.55 -6.95 26.56
CA ARG A 55 -15.03 -6.17 27.72
C ARG A 55 -16.48 -5.72 27.56
N ALA A 56 -16.87 -5.28 26.37
CA ALA A 56 -18.23 -4.83 26.07
C ALA A 56 -19.24 -5.99 26.19
N SER A 57 -18.88 -7.19 25.74
CA SER A 57 -19.76 -8.37 25.84
C SER A 57 -19.92 -8.89 27.28
N ALA A 58 -18.92 -8.65 28.15
CA ALA A 58 -19.02 -8.93 29.59
C ALA A 58 -19.93 -7.95 30.37
N GLY A 59 -20.39 -6.87 29.73
CA GLY A 59 -21.36 -5.93 30.29
C GLY A 59 -20.80 -5.11 31.47
N GLN A 60 -21.69 -4.67 32.38
CA GLN A 60 -21.29 -3.86 33.55
C GLN A 60 -20.71 -4.68 34.72
N SER A 61 -20.60 -6.00 34.58
CA SER A 61 -20.08 -6.88 35.63
C SER A 61 -18.55 -6.84 35.77
N ILE A 62 -17.85 -6.09 34.92
CA ILE A 62 -16.40 -5.93 34.95
C ILE A 62 -15.98 -4.63 35.65
N LYS A 63 -14.80 -4.66 36.29
CA LYS A 63 -14.22 -3.55 37.05
C LYS A 63 -13.94 -2.28 36.21
N ASP A 64 -13.84 -2.42 34.90
CA ASP A 64 -13.52 -1.33 33.97
C ASP A 64 -14.41 -1.42 32.70
N PRO A 65 -15.66 -0.93 32.78
CA PRO A 65 -16.59 -1.00 31.65
C PRO A 65 -16.11 -0.12 30.50
N VAL A 66 -16.40 -0.55 29.27
CA VAL A 66 -16.08 0.23 28.06
C VAL A 66 -16.87 1.53 28.08
N THR A 67 -16.17 2.65 27.94
CA THR A 67 -16.79 3.98 27.87
C THR A 67 -17.10 4.38 26.42
N ASP A 68 -18.07 5.26 26.20
CA ASP A 68 -18.36 5.76 24.84
C ASP A 68 -17.19 6.57 24.26
N THR A 69 -16.42 7.26 25.12
CA THR A 69 -15.21 7.98 24.71
C THR A 69 -14.11 7.03 24.24
N GLU A 70 -13.89 5.91 24.94
CA GLU A 70 -12.96 4.85 24.51
C GLU A 70 -13.39 4.26 23.17
N ARG A 71 -14.69 3.96 23.00
CA ARG A 71 -15.24 3.45 21.75
C ARG A 71 -15.01 4.41 20.59
N GLN A 72 -15.38 5.69 20.75
CA GLN A 72 -15.20 6.72 19.72
C GLN A 72 -13.73 6.93 19.35
N LEU A 73 -12.83 6.90 20.34
CA LEU A 73 -11.39 7.02 20.09
C LEU A 73 -10.85 5.83 19.31
N LEU A 74 -11.23 4.60 19.68
CA LEU A 74 -10.81 3.40 18.96
C LEU A 74 -11.39 3.33 17.55
N GLU A 75 -12.66 3.72 17.35
CA GLU A 75 -13.26 3.85 16.02
C GLU A 75 -12.54 4.89 15.16
N ALA A 76 -12.17 6.04 15.74
CA ALA A 76 -11.39 7.06 15.04
C ALA A 76 -9.97 6.60 14.70
N LEU A 77 -9.30 5.88 15.61
CA LEU A 77 -7.97 5.30 15.36
C LEU A 77 -8.02 4.21 14.31
N GLU A 78 -9.01 3.33 14.36
CA GLU A 78 -9.22 2.31 13.34
C GLU A 78 -9.49 2.98 11.98
N ALA A 79 -10.40 3.96 11.91
CA ALA A 79 -10.65 4.71 10.69
C ALA A 79 -9.39 5.45 10.19
N HIS A 80 -8.54 5.92 11.09
CA HIS A 80 -7.27 6.55 10.73
C HIS A 80 -6.29 5.55 10.12
N PHE A 81 -6.04 4.42 10.77
CA PHE A 81 -5.11 3.41 10.26
C PHE A 81 -5.65 2.71 9.02
N ILE A 82 -6.97 2.49 8.92
CA ILE A 82 -7.63 2.09 7.67
C ILE A 82 -7.50 3.17 6.61
N GLY A 83 -7.65 4.45 6.96
CA GLY A 83 -7.44 5.57 6.03
C GLY A 83 -5.98 5.74 5.58
N GLN A 84 -5.03 5.30 6.41
CA GLN A 84 -3.61 5.15 6.04
C GLN A 84 -3.34 3.89 5.22
N ARG A 85 -4.29 2.95 5.13
CA ARG A 85 -4.19 1.90 4.13
C ARG A 85 -4.41 2.56 2.79
N THR A 86 -3.27 2.79 2.14
CA THR A 86 -3.11 3.18 0.74
C THR A 86 -3.86 4.45 0.33
N ARG A 87 -3.13 5.47 -0.14
CA ARG A 87 -3.73 6.63 -0.83
C ARG A 87 -4.79 6.16 -1.82
N PRO A 88 -6.05 6.66 -1.74
CA PRO A 88 -7.12 6.24 -2.64
C PRO A 88 -6.74 6.37 -4.11
N VAL A 89 -5.91 7.36 -4.43
CA VAL A 89 -5.38 7.57 -5.78
C VAL A 89 -4.38 6.47 -6.18
N ASN A 90 -3.46 6.04 -5.31
CA ASN A 90 -2.51 4.94 -5.63
C ASN A 90 -3.27 3.63 -5.88
N VAL A 91 -4.23 3.31 -5.00
CA VAL A 91 -5.09 2.11 -5.14
C VAL A 91 -5.92 2.18 -6.41
N GLY A 92 -6.66 3.27 -6.59
CA GLY A 92 -7.50 3.47 -7.77
C GLY A 92 -6.65 3.38 -9.03
N PHE A 93 -5.46 3.98 -9.02
CA PHE A 93 -4.55 3.96 -10.16
C PHE A 93 -4.04 2.55 -10.45
N LEU A 94 -3.64 1.79 -9.43
CA LEU A 94 -3.24 0.39 -9.58
C LEU A 94 -4.37 -0.44 -10.17
N PHE A 95 -5.60 -0.33 -9.64
CA PHE A 95 -6.75 -1.07 -10.15
C PHE A 95 -7.12 -0.68 -11.59
N GLU A 96 -7.22 0.61 -11.89
CA GLU A 96 -7.61 1.10 -13.22
C GLU A 96 -6.55 0.74 -14.26
N THR A 97 -5.27 1.01 -13.97
CA THR A 97 -4.16 0.64 -14.85
C THR A 97 -4.12 -0.87 -15.08
N THR A 98 -4.36 -1.67 -14.03
CA THR A 98 -4.41 -3.13 -14.15
C THR A 98 -5.56 -3.58 -15.04
N SER A 99 -6.77 -3.04 -14.81
CA SER A 99 -7.96 -3.34 -15.59
C SER A 99 -7.75 -3.03 -17.07
N LEU A 100 -7.33 -1.79 -17.39
CA LEU A 100 -7.05 -1.35 -18.75
C LEU A 100 -5.93 -2.19 -19.40
N PHE A 101 -4.83 -2.44 -18.69
CA PHE A 101 -3.72 -3.21 -19.23
C PHE A 101 -4.10 -4.65 -19.59
N LEU A 102 -4.92 -5.30 -18.77
CA LEU A 102 -5.33 -6.68 -18.99
C LEU A 102 -6.44 -6.80 -20.04
N SER A 103 -7.38 -5.86 -20.08
CA SER A 103 -8.57 -5.94 -20.94
C SER A 103 -8.44 -5.23 -22.29
N ASP A 104 -7.65 -4.15 -22.37
CA ASP A 104 -7.61 -3.28 -23.55
C ASP A 104 -6.28 -3.41 -24.32
N SER A 105 -6.38 -3.89 -25.56
CA SER A 105 -5.21 -4.02 -26.44
C SER A 105 -4.68 -2.69 -26.97
N GLN A 106 -5.52 -1.67 -27.13
CA GLN A 106 -5.12 -0.33 -27.54
C GLN A 106 -4.34 0.35 -26.41
N PHE A 107 -4.83 0.24 -25.17
CA PHE A 107 -4.11 0.74 -24.00
C PHE A 107 -2.71 0.12 -23.90
N ARG A 108 -2.59 -1.20 -24.12
CA ARG A 108 -1.27 -1.88 -24.14
C ARG A 108 -0.31 -1.32 -25.18
N VAL A 109 -0.80 -0.99 -26.38
CA VAL A 109 0.04 -0.38 -27.42
C VAL A 109 0.41 1.05 -27.03
N ALA A 110 -0.57 1.85 -26.59
CA ALA A 110 -0.36 3.24 -26.19
C ALA A 110 0.66 3.37 -25.06
N ILE A 111 0.58 2.52 -24.03
CA ILE A 111 1.49 2.56 -22.89
C ILE A 111 2.90 2.05 -23.24
N MET A 112 3.05 1.21 -24.28
CA MET A 112 4.38 0.87 -24.81
C MET A 112 5.03 2.08 -25.48
N ASP A 113 4.27 2.79 -26.32
CA ASP A 113 4.77 3.86 -27.18
C ASP A 113 4.96 5.18 -26.41
N GLN A 114 4.02 5.51 -25.52
CA GLN A 114 3.99 6.77 -24.75
C GLN A 114 3.55 6.50 -23.30
N PRO A 115 4.39 5.83 -22.49
CA PRO A 115 4.02 5.42 -21.13
C PRO A 115 3.61 6.59 -20.23
N GLY A 116 4.36 7.70 -20.26
CA GLY A 116 4.07 8.89 -19.45
C GLY A 116 2.70 9.50 -19.75
N ASN A 117 2.44 9.86 -21.00
CA ASN A 117 1.17 10.48 -21.43
C ASN A 117 -0.04 9.57 -21.17
N THR A 118 0.13 8.27 -21.42
CA THR A 118 -0.94 7.28 -21.23
C THR A 118 -1.32 7.18 -19.75
N LEU A 119 -0.33 7.12 -18.86
CA LEU A 119 -0.58 7.03 -17.41
C LEU A 119 -1.03 8.35 -16.79
N GLU A 120 -0.57 9.49 -17.29
CA GLU A 120 -1.06 10.80 -16.85
C GLU A 120 -2.58 10.92 -17.07
N THR A 121 -3.09 10.37 -18.18
CA THR A 121 -4.53 10.34 -18.46
C THR A 121 -5.29 9.53 -17.40
N VAL A 122 -4.79 8.34 -17.04
CA VAL A 122 -5.39 7.50 -15.99
C VAL A 122 -5.31 8.18 -14.63
N TRP A 123 -4.15 8.77 -14.30
CA TRP A 123 -3.93 9.45 -13.03
C TRP A 123 -4.86 10.65 -12.84
N ASN A 124 -4.96 11.51 -13.86
CA ASN A 124 -5.80 12.72 -13.80
C ASN A 124 -7.29 12.39 -13.74
N ALA A 125 -7.74 11.27 -14.33
CA ALA A 125 -9.12 10.82 -14.19
C ALA A 125 -9.48 10.43 -12.75
N LEU A 126 -8.51 9.97 -11.96
CA LEU A 126 -8.68 9.49 -10.59
C LEU A 126 -8.40 10.55 -9.53
N ALA A 127 -7.61 11.58 -9.84
CA ALA A 127 -7.26 12.68 -8.96
C ALA A 127 -7.96 13.99 -9.41
N PRO A 128 -9.28 14.15 -9.16
CA PRO A 128 -10.08 15.27 -9.69
C PRO A 128 -9.73 16.65 -9.09
N SER A 129 -8.82 16.71 -8.10
CA SER A 129 -8.36 17.96 -7.49
C SER A 129 -6.85 18.10 -7.67
N PRO A 130 -6.34 19.29 -8.08
CA PRO A 130 -4.93 19.54 -8.35
C PRO A 130 -4.07 19.69 -7.08
N SER A 131 -4.36 18.94 -6.01
CA SER A 131 -3.55 18.94 -4.80
C SER A 131 -2.24 18.23 -5.09
N SER A 132 -1.14 18.97 -5.32
CA SER A 132 0.29 18.70 -5.08
C SER A 132 0.89 17.28 -5.25
N HIS A 133 0.18 16.30 -5.77
CA HIS A 133 0.67 14.93 -5.92
C HIS A 133 1.58 14.91 -7.15
N SER A 134 2.81 14.42 -6.97
CA SER A 134 3.68 14.12 -8.10
C SER A 134 3.01 13.06 -8.98
N LEU A 135 3.21 13.17 -10.30
CA LEU A 135 2.74 12.16 -11.24
C LEU A 135 3.60 10.89 -11.13
N PRO A 136 3.02 9.70 -11.35
CA PRO A 136 3.81 8.50 -11.55
C PRO A 136 4.72 8.68 -12.78
N ASN A 137 5.95 8.20 -12.68
CA ASN A 137 6.88 8.15 -13.82
C ASN A 137 6.87 6.75 -14.42
N ALA A 138 7.01 6.62 -15.73
CA ALA A 138 7.05 5.31 -16.35
C ALA A 138 8.08 5.20 -17.47
N THR A 139 8.74 4.05 -17.49
CA THR A 139 9.80 3.71 -18.45
C THR A 139 9.55 2.33 -19.02
N THR A 140 9.45 2.25 -20.35
CA THR A 140 9.44 0.96 -21.04
C THR A 140 10.87 0.44 -21.17
N VAL A 141 11.11 -0.78 -20.68
CA VAL A 141 12.40 -1.46 -20.72
C VAL A 141 12.27 -2.73 -21.55
N GLU A 142 13.22 -2.92 -22.46
CA GLU A 142 13.37 -4.16 -23.19
C GLU A 142 14.65 -4.89 -22.75
N THR A 143 14.49 -6.17 -22.40
CA THR A 143 15.61 -7.08 -22.16
C THR A 143 15.56 -8.22 -23.18
N LYS A 144 16.55 -9.11 -23.18
CA LYS A 144 16.50 -10.33 -24.01
C LYS A 144 15.27 -11.20 -23.71
N LYS A 145 14.72 -11.13 -22.50
CA LYS A 145 13.68 -12.05 -21.99
C LYS A 145 12.29 -11.43 -21.95
N VAL A 146 12.20 -10.14 -21.62
CA VAL A 146 10.94 -9.46 -21.37
C VAL A 146 10.90 -8.06 -21.98
N LEU A 147 9.71 -7.64 -22.40
CA LEU A 147 9.36 -6.25 -22.65
C LEU A 147 8.38 -5.83 -21.56
N SER A 148 8.72 -4.80 -20.78
CA SER A 148 7.90 -4.34 -19.66
C SER A 148 7.83 -2.83 -19.60
N THR A 149 6.71 -2.29 -19.14
CA THR A 149 6.64 -0.89 -18.69
C THR A 149 6.72 -0.88 -17.16
N VAL A 150 7.73 -0.20 -16.62
CA VAL A 150 7.88 -0.02 -15.17
C VAL A 150 7.39 1.36 -14.80
N ILE A 151 6.41 1.39 -13.92
CA ILE A 151 5.81 2.58 -13.35
C ILE A 151 6.39 2.76 -11.95
N THR A 152 7.02 3.89 -11.70
CA THR A 152 7.46 4.34 -10.38
C THR A 152 6.39 5.24 -9.81
N MET A 153 5.80 4.82 -8.70
CA MET A 153 4.77 5.58 -8.02
C MET A 153 5.38 6.81 -7.32
N PRO A 154 4.58 7.85 -7.07
CA PRO A 154 4.95 8.94 -6.15
C PRO A 154 5.43 8.38 -4.81
N THR A 155 6.26 9.14 -4.08
CA THR A 155 6.78 8.70 -2.79
C THR A 155 5.66 8.15 -1.91
N SER A 156 5.83 6.89 -1.54
CA SER A 156 4.91 6.16 -0.68
C SER A 156 4.85 6.82 0.70
N GLU A 157 3.64 7.03 1.21
CA GLU A 157 3.41 7.49 2.59
C GLU A 157 3.08 6.34 3.54
N SER A 158 2.86 5.15 3.00
CA SER A 158 2.39 3.97 3.73
C SER A 158 3.03 2.72 3.16
N GLU A 159 3.44 1.81 4.03
CA GLU A 159 4.05 0.55 3.61
C GLU A 159 3.10 -0.36 2.80
N TRP A 160 1.81 -0.02 2.76
CA TRP A 160 0.80 -0.70 1.98
C TRP A 160 0.67 -0.16 0.56
N GLU A 161 1.34 0.94 0.22
CA GLU A 161 1.33 1.50 -1.13
C GLU A 161 2.37 0.81 -2.01
N SER A 162 1.97 0.50 -3.23
CA SER A 162 2.93 0.05 -4.23
C SER A 162 3.91 1.18 -4.54
N ASP A 163 5.21 0.88 -4.49
CA ASP A 163 6.27 1.78 -4.93
C ASP A 163 6.46 1.68 -6.45
N TYR A 164 6.20 0.48 -6.99
CA TYR A 164 6.34 0.21 -8.41
C TYR A 164 5.21 -0.68 -8.93
N VAL A 165 4.82 -0.44 -10.17
CA VAL A 165 3.93 -1.32 -10.94
C VAL A 165 4.65 -1.72 -12.22
N VAL A 166 4.75 -3.02 -12.48
CA VAL A 166 5.39 -3.56 -13.69
C VAL A 166 4.31 -4.18 -14.58
N LEU A 167 4.16 -3.62 -15.76
CA LEU A 167 3.26 -4.11 -16.81
C LEU A 167 4.07 -4.97 -17.77
N MET A 168 3.86 -6.29 -17.75
CA MET A 168 4.57 -7.22 -18.63
C MET A 168 3.81 -7.39 -19.95
N HIS A 169 4.48 -7.04 -21.05
CA HIS A 169 3.87 -7.08 -22.38
C HIS A 169 3.99 -8.49 -23.00
N PRO A 170 2.92 -8.97 -23.66
CA PRO A 170 2.96 -10.23 -24.39
C PRO A 170 3.94 -10.15 -25.57
N ARG A 171 4.95 -11.02 -25.62
CA ARG A 171 5.84 -11.09 -26.79
C ARG A 171 5.21 -11.94 -27.89
N ARG A 172 5.08 -11.38 -29.09
CA ARG A 172 4.76 -12.14 -30.31
C ARG A 172 5.97 -13.00 -30.71
N ARG A 173 6.08 -14.22 -30.17
CA ARG A 173 6.87 -15.30 -30.80
C ARG A 173 5.96 -16.45 -31.18
N LEU A 174 6.25 -17.02 -32.35
CA LEU A 174 5.35 -17.74 -33.27
C LEU A 174 4.47 -18.89 -32.75
N ILE A 175 4.54 -19.33 -31.49
CA ILE A 175 3.79 -20.53 -31.05
C ILE A 175 3.24 -20.43 -29.60
N PHE A 176 3.76 -19.54 -28.75
CA PHE A 176 3.25 -19.34 -27.38
C PHE A 176 3.31 -17.86 -26.99
N SER A 177 2.17 -17.15 -27.03
CA SER A 177 2.10 -15.79 -26.47
C SER A 177 2.00 -15.90 -24.95
N SER A 178 2.93 -15.30 -24.22
CA SER A 178 2.75 -15.08 -22.78
C SER A 178 1.55 -14.17 -22.56
N SER A 179 0.72 -14.45 -21.56
CA SER A 179 -0.37 -13.56 -21.16
C SER A 179 0.17 -12.22 -20.66
N ALA A 180 -0.62 -11.15 -20.80
CA ALA A 180 -0.35 -9.89 -20.13
C ALA A 180 -0.43 -10.09 -18.61
N ARG A 181 0.49 -9.48 -17.86
CA ARG A 181 0.58 -9.61 -16.40
C ARG A 181 0.87 -8.25 -15.79
N VAL A 182 0.34 -8.01 -14.61
CA VAL A 182 0.63 -6.82 -13.82
C VAL A 182 1.23 -7.24 -12.50
N ILE A 183 2.28 -6.55 -12.08
CA ILE A 183 3.00 -6.87 -10.86
C ILE A 183 3.14 -5.61 -10.02
N ALA A 184 2.56 -5.61 -8.83
CA ALA A 184 2.76 -4.57 -7.84
C ALA A 184 3.96 -4.94 -6.95
N ILE A 185 4.84 -3.98 -6.70
CA ILE A 185 6.04 -4.15 -5.89
C ILE A 185 6.03 -3.13 -4.75
N TYR A 186 6.16 -3.65 -3.53
CA TYR A 186 6.19 -2.88 -2.28
C TYR A 186 7.57 -2.99 -1.68
N LYS A 187 8.26 -1.86 -1.56
CA LYS A 187 9.61 -1.75 -1.05
C LYS A 187 9.58 -1.70 0.47
N ARG A 188 10.27 -2.64 1.12
CA ARG A 188 10.29 -2.77 2.60
C ARG A 188 11.55 -2.18 3.26
N THR A 189 12.43 -1.55 2.49
CA THR A 189 13.70 -1.01 2.99
C THR A 189 13.84 0.49 2.74
N LYS A 190 14.46 1.20 3.69
CA LYS A 190 14.71 2.65 3.59
C LYS A 190 15.90 3.04 2.69
N ARG A 191 16.69 2.08 2.22
CA ARG A 191 17.80 2.35 1.28
C ARG A 191 17.23 2.68 -0.10
N ALA A 192 17.73 3.71 -0.75
CA ALA A 192 17.15 4.23 -1.99
C ALA A 192 17.28 3.26 -3.17
N ASP A 193 18.41 2.56 -3.26
CA ASP A 193 18.82 1.76 -4.41
C ASP A 193 18.58 0.25 -4.25
N ARG A 194 18.66 -0.29 -3.02
CA ARG A 194 18.56 -1.73 -2.78
C ARG A 194 17.70 -2.15 -1.57
N GLY A 195 17.16 -3.37 -1.61
CA GLY A 195 16.69 -4.08 -0.43
C GLY A 195 15.59 -5.11 -0.68
N ILE A 196 14.55 -5.11 0.15
CA ILE A 196 13.53 -6.17 0.16
C ILE A 196 12.31 -5.70 -0.60
N ALA A 197 11.86 -6.52 -1.55
CA ALA A 197 10.66 -6.30 -2.34
C ALA A 197 9.60 -7.36 -2.01
N ASN A 198 8.44 -6.94 -1.53
CA ASN A 198 7.25 -7.77 -1.56
C ASN A 198 6.58 -7.59 -2.92
N VAL A 199 6.19 -8.68 -3.53
CA VAL A 199 5.71 -8.70 -4.91
C VAL A 199 4.35 -9.37 -4.96
N GLU A 200 3.39 -8.70 -5.59
CA GLU A 200 2.05 -9.20 -5.85
C GLU A 200 1.81 -9.28 -7.34
N GLU A 201 1.41 -10.45 -7.82
CA GLU A 201 1.06 -10.68 -9.22
C GLU A 201 -0.44 -10.72 -9.40
N MET A 202 -0.88 -9.91 -10.36
CA MET A 202 -2.26 -9.80 -10.80
C MET A 202 -2.35 -10.29 -12.25
N THR A 203 -3.27 -11.22 -12.49
CA THR A 203 -3.64 -11.62 -13.85
C THR A 203 -5.14 -11.52 -14.04
N GLY A 204 -5.55 -11.33 -15.29
CA GLY A 204 -6.94 -11.15 -15.65
C GLY A 204 -7.49 -12.37 -16.38
N ALA A 205 -8.76 -12.68 -16.11
CA ALA A 205 -9.58 -13.53 -16.95
C ALA A 205 -10.90 -12.79 -17.24
N GLY A 206 -10.94 -12.04 -18.34
CA GLY A 206 -12.06 -11.14 -18.66
C GLY A 206 -12.08 -9.90 -17.76
N GLU A 207 -13.24 -9.52 -17.25
CA GLU A 207 -13.45 -8.32 -16.41
C GLU A 207 -12.98 -8.48 -14.95
N ASN A 208 -12.57 -9.68 -14.54
CA ASN A 208 -12.16 -9.93 -13.16
C ASN A 208 -10.64 -9.95 -13.03
N VAL A 209 -10.09 -8.99 -12.29
CA VAL A 209 -8.70 -9.00 -11.80
C VAL A 209 -8.61 -10.01 -10.66
N ARG A 210 -7.74 -11.01 -10.79
CA ARG A 210 -7.42 -11.94 -9.71
C ARG A 210 -5.97 -11.75 -9.30
N THR A 211 -5.75 -11.40 -8.03
CA THR A 211 -4.44 -11.55 -7.41
C THR A 211 -4.19 -13.04 -7.19
N LEU A 212 -3.10 -13.56 -7.73
CA LEU A 212 -2.85 -15.00 -7.75
C LEU A 212 -1.64 -15.38 -6.90
N ARG A 213 -0.65 -14.50 -6.77
CA ARG A 213 0.62 -14.86 -6.14
C ARG A 213 1.27 -13.70 -5.41
N HIS A 214 1.84 -14.05 -4.27
CA HIS A 214 2.59 -13.16 -3.40
C HIS A 214 3.95 -13.82 -3.14
N TRP A 215 5.04 -13.06 -3.25
CA TRP A 215 6.37 -13.54 -2.87
C TRP A 215 7.28 -12.39 -2.43
N VAL A 216 8.41 -12.76 -1.85
CA VAL A 216 9.43 -11.82 -1.37
C VAL A 216 10.71 -12.03 -2.16
N HIS A 217 11.40 -10.94 -2.50
CA HIS A 217 12.73 -10.96 -3.08
C HIS A 217 13.68 -10.12 -2.21
N GLU A 218 14.74 -10.76 -1.75
CA GLU A 218 15.80 -10.10 -0.98
C GLU A 218 16.84 -9.48 -1.92
N ASP A 219 17.52 -8.44 -1.44
CA ASP A 219 18.66 -7.78 -2.09
C ASP A 219 18.41 -7.27 -3.52
N VAL A 220 17.17 -6.85 -3.79
CA VAL A 220 16.71 -6.27 -5.07
C VAL A 220 17.34 -4.91 -5.30
N GLU A 221 17.82 -4.67 -6.52
CA GLU A 221 18.12 -3.33 -7.02
C GLU A 221 16.86 -2.73 -7.68
N PHE A 222 16.45 -1.54 -7.25
CA PHE A 222 15.19 -0.91 -7.70
C PHE A 222 15.35 -0.08 -8.98
N THR A 223 16.14 -0.56 -9.95
CA THR A 223 16.20 0.04 -11.28
C THR A 223 15.08 -0.51 -12.18
N PRO A 224 14.59 0.27 -13.18
CA PRO A 224 13.55 -0.20 -14.09
C PRO A 224 13.90 -1.54 -14.77
N ARG A 225 15.17 -1.74 -15.12
CA ARG A 225 15.63 -2.99 -15.73
C ARG A 225 15.49 -4.18 -14.76
N CYS A 226 15.98 -4.05 -13.53
CA CYS A 226 15.91 -5.12 -12.53
C CYS A 226 14.46 -5.44 -12.14
N LEU A 227 13.60 -4.42 -12.01
CA LEU A 227 12.17 -4.61 -11.74
C LEU A 227 11.47 -5.38 -12.88
N GLY A 228 11.81 -5.08 -14.13
CA GLY A 228 11.36 -5.86 -15.29
C GLY A 228 11.82 -7.32 -15.25
N GLU A 229 13.05 -7.58 -14.81
CA GLU A 229 13.59 -8.95 -14.69
C GLU A 229 12.96 -9.76 -13.54
N ILE A 230 12.65 -9.13 -12.40
CA ILE A 230 11.89 -9.76 -11.29
C ILE A 230 10.53 -10.25 -11.80
N ALA A 231 9.87 -9.42 -12.60
CA ALA A 231 8.59 -9.75 -13.19
C ALA A 231 8.67 -11.01 -14.08
N PHE A 232 9.74 -11.14 -14.86
CA PHE A 232 9.98 -12.33 -15.68
C PHE A 232 10.36 -13.57 -14.86
N ALA A 233 11.18 -13.43 -13.81
CA ALA A 233 11.68 -14.56 -13.02
C ALA A 233 10.54 -15.38 -12.36
N SER A 234 9.41 -14.74 -12.04
CA SER A 234 8.19 -15.42 -11.58
C SER A 234 7.68 -16.49 -12.56
N GLN A 235 7.83 -16.28 -13.88
CA GLN A 235 7.40 -17.20 -14.92
C GLN A 235 8.19 -18.52 -14.91
N LEU A 236 9.42 -18.49 -14.43
CA LEU A 236 10.29 -19.68 -14.39
C LEU A 236 10.05 -20.55 -13.15
N ARG A 237 9.42 -20.01 -12.09
CA ARG A 237 9.09 -20.76 -10.87
C ARG A 237 7.82 -21.63 -11.02
N GLU A 238 7.07 -21.47 -12.11
CA GLU A 238 5.88 -22.28 -12.42
C GLU A 238 6.20 -23.66 -13.04
N VAL A 239 7.46 -23.96 -13.37
CA VAL A 239 7.84 -25.19 -14.12
C VAL A 239 8.42 -26.29 -13.21
N THR A 240 8.03 -26.34 -11.93
CA THR A 240 8.38 -27.45 -11.02
C THR A 240 7.15 -28.13 -10.48
#